data_AF-A0A9E3JXL5-F1
#
_entry.id   AF-A0A9E3JXL5-F1
#
_cell.length_a   1.000
_cell.length_b   1.000
_cell.length_c   1.000
_cell.angle_alpha   90.00
_cell.angle_beta   90.00
_cell.angle_gamma   90.00
#
_symmetry.space_group_name_H-M   'P 1'
#
loop_
_entity.id
_entity.type
_entity.pdbx_description
1 polymer ?
#
loop_
_entity_poly.entity_id
_entity_poly.type
_entity_poly.pdbx_seq_one_letter_code
_entity_poly.pdbx_strand_id
1 'polypeptide(L)'
;MFVLTTFMNQVRQDNPTYGRVKTSSLHDLVAVLSAPPFTAADVATELKSIMRAEPGKLTGRYARSYAYLRREIPGLIAAMRANVFNFRTESILRGMGGTIVHRLVWESDTGDLADLAHIRVREHVSWPTPTAPVIPNVHIDTPDVHTNYRIAGFHTGVGNAAFTPGPVGNGNDTHGAYGPFSPACMNYTGAAPLVVTFTQVYQSSADGGTTWIDIPNSRYTIRRELRRVGNRTQVTITKTNVARPRDAMMNTITL
;
A
#
# COMPACT_ATOMS: atom_id res chain seq x y z
N MET A 1 -11.25 21.11 28.01
CA MET A 1 -10.27 22.00 27.31
C MET A 1 -8.91 21.58 27.85
N PHE A 2 -7.94 21.31 26.98
CA PHE A 2 -6.62 20.86 27.41
C PHE A 2 -5.94 21.88 28.35
N VAL A 3 -5.42 21.38 29.47
CA VAL A 3 -4.65 22.18 30.45
C VAL A 3 -3.31 21.50 30.69
N LEU A 4 -2.22 22.14 30.25
CA LEU A 4 -0.87 21.58 30.31
C LEU A 4 -0.44 21.21 31.73
N THR A 5 -0.73 22.04 32.73
CA THR A 5 -0.37 21.77 34.13
C THR A 5 -1.05 20.51 34.68
N THR A 6 -2.33 20.31 34.34
CA THR A 6 -3.07 19.10 34.69
C THR A 6 -2.49 17.86 34.01
N PHE A 7 -2.14 17.96 32.71
CA PHE A 7 -1.47 16.88 32.00
C PHE A 7 -0.13 16.52 32.65
N MET A 8 0.69 17.51 32.98
CA MET A 8 1.99 17.30 33.62
C MET A 8 1.87 16.63 34.99
N ASN A 9 0.76 16.87 35.72
CA ASN A 9 0.47 16.16 36.96
C ASN A 9 0.16 14.68 36.69
N GLN A 10 -0.57 14.34 35.62
CA GLN A 10 -0.77 12.94 35.22
C GLN A 10 0.55 12.27 34.84
N VAL A 11 1.40 12.95 34.07
CA VAL A 11 2.71 12.45 33.66
C VAL A 11 3.59 12.12 34.86
N ARG A 12 3.62 12.97 35.90
CA ARG A 12 4.39 12.71 37.12
C ARG A 12 3.83 11.57 37.96
N GLN A 13 2.53 11.32 37.92
CA GLN A 13 1.93 10.14 38.58
C GLN A 13 2.30 8.85 37.85
N ASP A 14 2.22 8.86 36.53
CA ASP A 14 2.59 7.72 35.67
C ASP A 14 4.11 7.48 35.63
N ASN A 15 4.90 8.54 35.84
CA ASN A 15 6.35 8.53 35.80
C ASN A 15 6.96 9.51 36.82
N PRO A 16 7.12 9.11 38.09
CA PRO A 16 7.64 10.00 39.15
C PRO A 16 9.04 10.57 38.89
N THR A 17 9.83 9.94 38.01
CA THR A 17 11.17 10.42 37.62
C THR A 17 11.17 11.30 36.38
N TYR A 18 9.99 11.61 35.81
CA TYR A 18 9.84 12.48 34.66
C TYR A 18 10.46 13.86 34.93
N GLY A 19 11.34 14.32 34.03
CA GLY A 19 12.14 15.54 34.17
C GLY A 19 13.56 15.34 34.69
N ARG A 20 13.84 14.27 35.46
CA ARG A 20 15.21 13.87 35.84
C ARG A 20 15.90 13.05 34.74
N VAL A 21 15.10 12.29 33.99
CA VAL A 21 15.55 11.44 32.89
C VAL A 21 15.21 12.14 31.58
N LYS A 22 16.23 12.66 30.88
CA LYS A 22 16.08 13.34 29.57
C LYS A 22 15.69 12.40 28.41
N THR A 23 15.60 11.09 28.65
CA THR A 23 15.29 10.07 27.64
C THR A 23 13.87 9.52 27.71
N SER A 24 12.96 10.16 28.45
CA SER A 24 11.55 9.74 28.46
C SER A 24 10.92 9.98 27.09
N SER A 25 10.22 8.97 26.55
CA SER A 25 9.49 9.07 25.28
C SER A 25 8.32 10.07 25.27
N LEU A 26 7.99 10.65 26.43
CA LEU A 26 7.00 11.72 26.57
C LEU A 26 7.58 13.14 26.36
N HIS A 27 8.90 13.31 26.23
CA HIS A 27 9.49 14.65 26.08
C HIS A 27 9.04 15.35 24.80
N ASP A 28 9.05 14.66 23.67
CA ASP A 28 8.63 15.22 22.39
C ASP A 28 7.13 15.55 22.39
N LEU A 29 6.31 14.65 22.94
CA LEU A 29 4.88 14.90 23.17
C LEU A 29 4.64 16.13 24.05
N VAL A 30 5.40 16.31 25.12
CA VAL A 30 5.27 17.47 26.02
C VAL A 30 5.74 18.74 25.34
N ALA A 31 6.77 18.68 24.50
CA ALA A 31 7.20 19.81 23.68
C ALA A 31 6.08 20.27 22.73
N VAL A 32 5.43 19.35 22.03
CA VAL A 32 4.26 19.64 21.18
C VAL A 32 3.14 20.31 21.99
N LEU A 33 2.79 19.74 23.15
CA LEU A 33 1.71 20.25 24.00
C LEU A 33 2.03 21.60 24.67
N SER A 34 3.30 21.97 24.74
CA SER A 34 3.78 23.22 25.35
C SER A 34 3.90 24.37 24.35
N ALA A 35 3.76 24.10 23.05
CA ALA A 35 3.92 25.08 21.98
C ALA A 35 2.59 25.31 21.23
N PRO A 36 1.60 25.99 21.84
CA PRO A 36 0.36 26.30 21.15
C PRO A 36 0.59 27.31 20.00
N PRO A 37 -0.22 27.24 18.92
CA PRO A 37 -1.29 26.26 18.71
C PRO A 37 -0.75 24.89 18.27
N PHE A 38 -1.38 23.81 18.77
CA PHE A 38 -1.17 22.44 18.29
C PHE A 38 -2.51 21.83 17.88
N THR A 39 -2.46 20.78 17.05
CA THR A 39 -3.63 20.04 16.57
C THR A 39 -3.70 18.63 17.17
N ALA A 40 -4.86 17.98 17.05
CA ALA A 40 -5.00 16.57 17.40
C ALA A 40 -4.09 15.66 16.55
N ALA A 41 -3.76 16.06 15.31
CA ALA A 41 -2.89 15.32 14.42
C ALA A 41 -1.42 15.37 14.87
N ASP A 42 -0.96 16.52 15.38
CA ASP A 42 0.38 16.67 15.93
C ASP A 42 0.56 15.76 17.15
N VAL A 43 -0.42 15.78 18.05
CA VAL A 43 -0.42 14.93 19.24
C VAL A 43 -0.53 13.45 18.90
N ALA A 44 -1.36 13.09 17.91
CA ALA A 44 -1.47 11.70 17.46
C ALA A 44 -0.18 11.19 16.84
N THR A 45 0.55 12.03 16.10
CA THR A 45 1.85 11.68 15.50
C THR A 45 2.84 11.25 16.58
N GLU A 46 2.97 12.04 17.64
CA GLU A 46 3.86 11.73 18.76
C GLU A 46 3.41 10.48 19.53
N LEU A 47 2.11 10.36 19.84
CA LEU A 47 1.60 9.19 20.54
C LEU A 47 1.83 7.90 19.73
N LYS A 48 1.58 7.91 18.41
CA LYS A 48 1.86 6.78 17.51
C LYS A 48 3.35 6.46 17.46
N SER A 49 4.22 7.47 17.50
CA SER A 49 5.68 7.28 17.60
C SER A 49 6.05 6.51 18.87
N ILE A 50 5.49 6.90 20.02
CA ILE A 50 5.67 6.21 21.30
C ILE A 50 5.15 4.77 21.23
N MET A 51 3.97 4.54 20.64
CA MET A 51 3.40 3.19 20.50
C MET A 51 4.29 2.26 19.68
N ARG A 52 4.87 2.76 18.58
CA ARG A 52 5.80 1.98 17.75
C ARG A 52 7.10 1.68 18.48
N ALA A 53 7.68 2.68 19.15
CA ALA A 53 8.96 2.52 19.84
C ALA A 53 8.84 1.65 21.11
N GLU A 54 7.70 1.75 21.81
CA GLU A 54 7.48 1.09 23.09
C GLU A 54 6.04 0.55 23.19
N PRO A 55 5.74 -0.58 22.53
CA PRO A 55 4.40 -1.17 22.51
C PRO A 55 3.82 -1.38 23.91
N GLY A 56 2.53 -1.05 24.08
CA GLY A 56 1.81 -1.17 25.35
C GLY A 56 2.17 -0.13 26.42
N LYS A 57 3.17 0.74 26.20
CA LYS A 57 3.58 1.71 27.22
C LYS A 57 2.54 2.80 27.48
N LEU A 58 1.82 3.25 26.45
CA LEU A 58 0.73 4.23 26.60
C LEU A 58 -0.46 3.68 27.39
N THR A 59 -0.81 2.41 27.22
CA THR A 59 -1.95 1.78 27.89
C THR A 59 -1.58 1.15 29.24
N GLY A 60 -0.29 0.90 29.48
CA GLY A 60 0.25 0.47 30.76
C GLY A 60 0.81 1.64 31.58
N ARG A 61 2.11 1.91 31.43
CA ARG A 61 2.84 2.89 32.25
C ARG A 61 2.24 4.30 32.20
N TYR A 62 1.82 4.76 31.03
CA TYR A 62 1.31 6.13 30.82
C TYR A 62 -0.22 6.21 30.70
N ALA A 63 -0.94 5.25 31.29
CA ALA A 63 -2.38 5.10 31.12
C ALA A 63 -3.18 6.35 31.52
N ARG A 64 -2.80 7.03 32.62
CA ARG A 64 -3.54 8.22 33.10
C ARG A 64 -3.31 9.40 32.16
N SER A 65 -2.06 9.61 31.76
CA SER A 65 -1.64 10.64 30.81
C SER A 65 -2.34 10.45 29.47
N TYR A 66 -2.36 9.23 28.96
CA TYR A 66 -3.04 8.89 27.70
C TYR A 66 -4.55 9.07 27.80
N ALA A 67 -5.18 8.63 28.89
CA ALA A 67 -6.62 8.82 29.13
C ALA A 67 -6.99 10.32 29.21
N TYR A 68 -6.16 11.13 29.85
CA TYR A 68 -6.35 12.58 29.93
C TYR A 68 -6.33 13.21 28.53
N LEU A 69 -5.31 12.91 27.71
CA LEU A 69 -5.19 13.46 26.35
C LEU A 69 -6.41 13.10 25.48
N ARG A 70 -6.85 11.84 25.52
CA ARG A 70 -8.02 11.38 24.75
C ARG A 70 -9.32 12.09 25.15
N ARG A 71 -9.45 12.47 26.42
CA ARG A 71 -10.61 13.22 26.92
C ARG A 71 -10.56 14.70 26.57
N GLU A 72 -9.38 15.32 26.69
CA GLU A 72 -9.27 16.77 26.64
C GLU A 72 -8.93 17.35 25.27
N ILE A 73 -8.47 16.53 24.32
CA ILE A 73 -8.11 16.95 22.96
C ILE A 73 -9.17 16.42 21.97
N PRO A 74 -10.13 17.26 21.54
CA PRO A 74 -11.14 16.88 20.58
C PRO A 74 -10.53 16.33 19.29
N GLY A 75 -11.10 15.26 18.76
CA GLY A 75 -10.62 14.62 17.53
C GLY A 75 -9.39 13.71 17.71
N LEU A 76 -8.76 13.67 18.89
CA LEU A 76 -7.57 12.83 19.09
C LEU A 76 -7.85 11.34 18.85
N ILE A 77 -9.00 10.82 19.28
CA ILE A 77 -9.37 9.41 19.05
C ILE A 77 -9.43 9.11 17.55
N ALA A 78 -10.01 10.01 16.75
CA ALA A 78 -10.08 9.84 15.31
C ALA A 78 -8.69 9.92 14.66
N ALA A 79 -7.86 10.87 15.09
CA ALA A 79 -6.48 11.01 14.61
C ALA A 79 -5.58 9.83 15.03
N MET A 80 -5.89 9.17 16.15
CA MET A 80 -5.19 7.98 16.64
C MET A 80 -5.58 6.70 15.91
N ARG A 81 -6.62 6.71 15.06
CA ARG A 81 -6.99 5.54 14.26
C ARG A 81 -5.78 5.11 13.41
N ALA A 82 -5.45 3.82 13.46
CA ALA A 82 -4.27 3.29 12.80
C ALA A 82 -4.40 3.36 11.27
N ASN A 83 -3.28 3.58 10.59
CA ASN A 83 -3.19 3.56 9.13
C ASN A 83 -2.08 2.62 8.67
N VAL A 84 -2.17 2.23 7.39
CA VAL A 84 -1.09 1.51 6.70
C VAL A 84 0.16 2.40 6.66
N PHE A 85 1.28 1.83 7.07
CA PHE A 85 2.59 2.47 7.13
C PHE A 85 3.64 1.59 6.45
N ASN A 86 4.73 2.22 5.99
CA ASN A 86 5.90 1.53 5.43
C ASN A 86 5.57 0.46 4.36
N PHE A 87 4.56 0.74 3.52
CA PHE A 87 4.20 -0.13 2.41
C PHE A 87 5.35 -0.20 1.42
N ARG A 88 5.82 -1.41 1.13
CA ARG A 88 6.99 -1.64 0.27
C ARG A 88 6.95 -3.00 -0.39
N THR A 89 7.75 -3.13 -1.46
CA THR A 89 8.15 -4.42 -2.01
C THR A 89 9.07 -5.13 -1.03
N GLU A 90 8.67 -6.32 -0.59
CA GLU A 90 9.57 -7.25 0.09
C GLU A 90 10.46 -7.96 -0.93
N SER A 91 9.85 -8.47 -2.00
CA SER A 91 10.58 -9.10 -3.10
C SER A 91 9.80 -9.03 -4.41
N ILE A 92 10.54 -9.04 -5.52
CA ILE A 92 9.98 -9.18 -6.86
C ILE A 92 10.80 -10.23 -7.59
N LEU A 93 10.15 -11.31 -8.04
CA LEU A 93 10.81 -12.52 -8.51
C LEU A 93 10.24 -12.95 -9.86
N ARG A 94 11.09 -13.59 -10.67
CA ARG A 94 10.65 -14.30 -11.88
C ARG A 94 9.99 -15.61 -11.46
N GLY A 95 8.72 -15.77 -11.81
CA GLY A 95 7.99 -17.03 -11.65
C GLY A 95 7.99 -17.87 -12.93
N MET A 96 7.37 -19.05 -12.83
CA MET A 96 7.20 -19.96 -13.96
C MET A 96 6.29 -19.36 -15.03
N GLY A 97 6.43 -19.81 -16.29
CA GLY A 97 5.53 -19.40 -17.37
C GLY A 97 5.64 -17.91 -17.77
N GLY A 98 6.77 -17.26 -17.48
CA GLY A 98 6.95 -15.83 -17.73
C GLY A 98 6.26 -14.92 -16.71
N THR A 99 5.84 -15.43 -15.55
CA THR A 99 5.18 -14.62 -14.51
C THR A 99 6.18 -13.75 -13.73
N ILE A 100 5.71 -12.63 -13.18
CA ILE A 100 6.39 -11.88 -12.13
C ILE A 100 5.58 -12.05 -10.84
N VAL A 101 6.22 -12.52 -9.78
CA VAL A 101 5.63 -12.61 -8.44
C VAL A 101 6.15 -11.44 -7.62
N HIS A 102 5.22 -10.61 -7.13
CA HIS A 102 5.49 -9.43 -6.33
C HIS A 102 4.98 -9.67 -4.91
N ARG A 103 5.89 -9.70 -3.94
CA ARG A 103 5.57 -9.79 -2.52
C ARG A 103 5.64 -8.40 -1.90
N LEU A 104 4.57 -8.05 -1.21
CA LEU A 104 4.38 -6.75 -0.60
C LEU A 104 4.28 -6.95 0.90
N VAL A 105 4.76 -5.96 1.64
CA VAL A 105 4.59 -5.89 3.08
C VAL A 105 4.21 -4.49 3.49
N TRP A 106 3.47 -4.39 4.58
CA TRP A 106 3.12 -3.13 5.23
C TRP A 106 3.00 -3.32 6.73
N GLU A 107 3.04 -2.20 7.44
CA GLU A 107 3.00 -2.11 8.89
C GLU A 107 1.83 -1.22 9.32
N SER A 108 1.54 -1.23 10.62
CA SER A 108 0.65 -0.24 11.25
C SER A 108 1.46 0.96 11.71
N ASP A 109 0.95 2.17 11.51
CA ASP A 109 1.55 3.37 12.11
C ASP A 109 1.49 3.38 13.66
N THR A 110 0.75 2.47 14.29
CA THR A 110 0.77 2.26 15.75
C THR A 110 1.80 1.21 16.20
N GLY A 111 2.36 0.44 15.26
CA GLY A 111 3.25 -0.69 15.55
C GLY A 111 2.52 -2.01 15.84
N ASP A 112 1.18 -1.99 15.97
CA ASP A 112 0.35 -3.18 16.10
C ASP A 112 -0.49 -3.40 14.83
N LEU A 113 -0.22 -4.49 14.11
CA LEU A 113 -0.98 -4.85 12.89
C LEU A 113 -2.47 -5.10 13.18
N ALA A 114 -2.83 -5.55 14.38
CA ALA A 114 -4.22 -5.81 14.74
C ALA A 114 -5.08 -4.53 14.70
N ASP A 115 -4.48 -3.35 14.95
CA ASP A 115 -5.18 -2.07 14.87
C ASP A 115 -5.68 -1.75 13.45
N LEU A 116 -5.09 -2.40 12.43
CA LEU A 116 -5.52 -2.28 11.03
C LEU A 116 -6.73 -3.16 10.70
N ALA A 117 -7.41 -3.79 11.67
CA ALA A 117 -8.56 -4.68 11.42
C ALA A 117 -9.70 -4.01 10.63
N HIS A 118 -9.79 -2.69 10.69
CA HIS A 118 -10.76 -1.89 9.96
C HIS A 118 -10.29 -1.47 8.55
N ILE A 119 -9.03 -1.72 8.20
CA ILE A 119 -8.43 -1.40 6.92
C ILE A 119 -8.55 -2.60 5.97
N ARG A 120 -8.85 -2.29 4.70
CA ARG A 120 -8.71 -3.22 3.57
C ARG A 120 -7.63 -2.69 2.63
N VAL A 121 -6.83 -3.57 2.05
CA VAL A 121 -5.81 -3.25 1.04
C VAL A 121 -6.17 -3.96 -0.26
N ARG A 122 -6.02 -3.29 -1.40
CA ARG A 122 -6.22 -3.91 -2.72
C ARG A 122 -5.22 -3.41 -3.74
N GLU A 123 -5.09 -4.14 -4.84
CA GLU A 123 -4.52 -3.61 -6.08
C GLU A 123 -5.62 -2.96 -6.91
N HIS A 124 -5.26 -1.92 -7.65
CA HIS A 124 -6.04 -1.36 -8.73
C HIS A 124 -5.15 -1.27 -9.97
N VAL A 125 -5.53 -1.99 -11.02
CA VAL A 125 -4.81 -2.01 -12.30
C VAL A 125 -5.72 -1.41 -13.36
N SER A 126 -5.18 -0.45 -14.13
CA SER A 126 -5.87 0.18 -15.25
C SER A 126 -5.06 0.12 -16.53
N TRP A 127 -5.76 0.17 -17.66
CA TRP A 127 -5.17 0.19 -19.00
C TRP A 127 -5.89 1.17 -19.93
N PRO A 128 -5.18 1.76 -20.90
CA PRO A 128 -5.79 2.56 -21.94
C PRO A 128 -6.43 1.65 -23.00
N THR A 129 -7.21 2.25 -23.89
CA THR A 129 -7.60 1.62 -25.16
C THR A 129 -6.32 1.30 -25.95
N PRO A 130 -6.08 0.04 -26.36
CA PRO A 130 -4.89 -0.30 -27.14
C PRO A 130 -4.88 0.36 -28.52
N THR A 131 -3.69 0.50 -29.08
CA THR A 131 -3.52 0.96 -30.46
C THR A 131 -4.13 -0.04 -31.46
N ALA A 132 -4.52 0.44 -32.64
CA ALA A 132 -5.14 -0.40 -33.68
C ALA A 132 -4.35 -1.69 -34.03
N PRO A 133 -3.00 -1.69 -34.10
CA PRO A 133 -2.23 -2.93 -34.32
C PRO A 133 -2.31 -3.95 -33.18
N VAL A 134 -2.57 -3.50 -31.95
CA VAL A 134 -2.65 -4.36 -30.77
C VAL A 134 -4.01 -5.04 -30.65
N ILE A 135 -5.10 -4.36 -30.99
CA ILE A 135 -6.49 -4.82 -30.80
C ILE A 135 -6.76 -6.25 -31.31
N PRO A 136 -6.28 -6.68 -32.50
CA PRO A 136 -6.50 -8.04 -33.00
C PRO A 136 -5.82 -9.13 -32.16
N ASN A 137 -4.80 -8.75 -31.38
CA ASN A 137 -3.92 -9.66 -30.66
C ASN A 137 -4.22 -9.72 -29.15
N VAL A 138 -5.23 -8.99 -28.66
CA VAL A 138 -5.63 -9.01 -27.26
C VAL A 138 -6.94 -9.77 -27.03
N HIS A 139 -7.00 -10.42 -25.87
CA HIS A 139 -8.08 -11.25 -25.36
C HIS A 139 -9.41 -10.52 -25.36
N ILE A 140 -10.45 -11.28 -25.69
CA ILE A 140 -11.83 -10.93 -25.41
C ILE A 140 -12.26 -11.91 -24.33
N ASP A 141 -12.36 -11.44 -23.09
CA ASP A 141 -13.31 -12.11 -22.20
C ASP A 141 -14.72 -11.67 -22.62
N THR A 142 -15.68 -12.57 -22.44
CA THR A 142 -17.13 -12.36 -22.51
C THR A 142 -17.53 -11.05 -21.78
N PRO A 143 -18.78 -10.50 -21.90
CA PRO A 143 -19.07 -9.06 -21.90
C PRO A 143 -18.74 -8.23 -20.64
N ASP A 144 -18.02 -8.79 -19.67
CA ASP A 144 -17.36 -8.05 -18.60
C ASP A 144 -16.31 -7.06 -19.16
N VAL A 145 -16.68 -5.78 -19.13
CA VAL A 145 -15.80 -4.66 -19.49
C VAL A 145 -14.58 -4.56 -18.58
N HIS A 146 -14.58 -5.18 -17.39
CA HIS A 146 -13.45 -5.19 -16.48
C HIS A 146 -12.31 -6.11 -16.90
N THR A 147 -12.50 -7.02 -17.88
CA THR A 147 -11.42 -7.86 -18.42
C THR A 147 -11.30 -7.78 -19.94
N ASN A 148 -12.12 -6.94 -20.58
CA ASN A 148 -12.00 -6.64 -22.01
C ASN A 148 -10.85 -5.66 -22.28
N TYR A 149 -9.69 -6.21 -22.66
CA TYR A 149 -8.50 -5.43 -22.96
C TYR A 149 -8.54 -4.66 -24.29
N ARG A 150 -9.63 -4.73 -25.08
CA ARG A 150 -9.76 -3.96 -26.34
C ARG A 150 -10.18 -2.51 -26.16
N ILE A 151 -10.69 -2.17 -24.99
CA ILE A 151 -11.08 -0.82 -24.60
C ILE A 151 -10.33 -0.43 -23.32
N ALA A 152 -10.31 0.86 -23.00
CA ALA A 152 -9.83 1.31 -21.70
C ALA A 152 -10.66 0.68 -20.57
N GLY A 153 -9.99 0.25 -19.51
CA GLY A 153 -10.63 -0.47 -18.41
C GLY A 153 -9.76 -0.56 -17.18
N PHE A 154 -10.29 -1.22 -16.16
CA PHE A 154 -9.58 -1.50 -14.91
C PHE A 154 -10.14 -2.75 -14.23
N HIS A 155 -9.32 -3.35 -13.37
CA HIS A 155 -9.75 -4.34 -12.39
C HIS A 155 -9.14 -4.05 -11.02
N THR A 156 -9.68 -4.71 -10.00
CA THR A 156 -9.21 -4.59 -8.62
C THR A 156 -9.15 -5.93 -7.91
N GLY A 157 -8.22 -6.08 -6.97
CA GLY A 157 -8.05 -7.29 -6.15
C GLY A 157 -6.58 -7.70 -6.06
N VAL A 158 -6.18 -8.40 -5.00
CA VAL A 158 -4.81 -8.94 -4.85
C VAL A 158 -4.90 -10.46 -4.97
N GLY A 159 -4.36 -11.00 -6.07
CA GLY A 159 -4.57 -12.41 -6.41
C GLY A 159 -6.05 -12.72 -6.68
N ASN A 160 -6.60 -13.74 -6.01
CA ASN A 160 -8.00 -14.14 -6.17
C ASN A 160 -8.98 -13.44 -5.21
N ALA A 161 -8.49 -12.54 -4.35
CA ALA A 161 -9.31 -11.85 -3.37
C ALA A 161 -9.59 -10.41 -3.80
N ALA A 162 -10.82 -9.94 -3.62
CA ALA A 162 -11.20 -8.55 -3.89
C ALA A 162 -10.41 -7.53 -3.04
N PHE A 163 -9.94 -7.96 -1.86
CA PHE A 163 -9.04 -7.21 -0.99
C PHE A 163 -8.33 -8.14 -0.01
N THR A 164 -7.26 -7.66 0.61
CA THR A 164 -6.55 -8.26 1.74
C THR A 164 -6.85 -7.48 3.02
N PRO A 165 -7.23 -8.13 4.15
CA PRO A 165 -7.39 -7.45 5.42
C PRO A 165 -6.08 -6.80 5.90
N GLY A 166 -6.17 -5.60 6.45
CA GLY A 166 -5.02 -4.84 6.95
C GLY A 166 -4.10 -5.60 7.92
N PRO A 167 -4.61 -6.38 8.89
CA PRO A 167 -3.77 -7.09 9.86
C PRO A 167 -2.90 -8.20 9.26
N VAL A 168 -3.14 -8.62 8.01
CA VAL A 168 -2.29 -9.62 7.35
C VAL A 168 -0.86 -9.08 7.18
N GLY A 169 -0.69 -7.77 6.97
CA GLY A 169 0.62 -7.12 6.87
C GLY A 169 1.41 -7.47 5.60
N ASN A 170 0.87 -8.30 4.71
CA ASN A 170 1.51 -8.71 3.47
C ASN A 170 0.52 -9.10 2.38
N GLY A 171 1.00 -9.15 1.14
CA GLY A 171 0.23 -9.59 -0.01
C GLY A 171 1.11 -10.18 -1.11
N ASN A 172 0.57 -11.16 -1.84
CA ASN A 172 1.20 -11.76 -3.00
C ASN A 172 0.41 -11.40 -4.26
N ASP A 173 1.10 -10.80 -5.21
CA ASP A 173 0.54 -10.35 -6.47
C ASP A 173 1.32 -10.99 -7.63
N THR A 174 0.61 -11.67 -8.54
CA THR A 174 1.23 -12.44 -9.63
C THR A 174 0.76 -11.94 -10.98
N HIS A 175 1.71 -11.52 -11.81
CA HIS A 175 1.45 -10.99 -13.15
C HIS A 175 1.99 -11.92 -14.22
N GLY A 176 1.12 -12.50 -15.04
CA GLY A 176 1.53 -13.30 -16.21
C GLY A 176 2.00 -12.44 -17.39
N ALA A 177 2.98 -12.96 -18.14
CA ALA A 177 3.44 -12.33 -19.38
C ALA A 177 2.33 -12.23 -20.42
N TYR A 178 1.56 -13.31 -20.59
CA TYR A 178 0.48 -13.35 -21.56
C TYR A 178 -0.53 -12.25 -21.30
N GLY A 179 -1.10 -12.20 -20.08
CA GLY A 179 -2.09 -11.20 -19.66
C GLY A 179 -3.11 -10.90 -20.76
N PRO A 180 -3.11 -9.68 -21.33
CA PRO A 180 -4.04 -9.30 -22.38
C PRO A 180 -3.82 -10.04 -23.69
N PHE A 181 -2.66 -10.65 -23.96
CA PHE A 181 -2.40 -11.36 -25.21
C PHE A 181 -2.83 -12.84 -25.18
N SER A 182 -3.20 -13.40 -24.03
CA SER A 182 -3.68 -14.80 -23.98
C SER A 182 -5.09 -14.92 -24.54
N PRO A 183 -5.44 -15.89 -25.41
CA PRO A 183 -4.57 -16.80 -26.15
C PRO A 183 -4.11 -16.25 -27.51
N ALA A 184 -4.57 -15.06 -27.91
CA ALA A 184 -4.38 -14.48 -29.24
C ALA A 184 -2.92 -14.29 -29.68
N CYS A 185 -1.96 -14.20 -28.76
CA CYS A 185 -0.52 -14.11 -29.06
C CYS A 185 -0.01 -15.24 -29.95
N MET A 186 -0.63 -16.43 -29.90
CA MET A 186 -0.21 -17.58 -30.70
C MET A 186 -0.34 -17.34 -32.20
N ASN A 187 -1.22 -16.42 -32.61
CA ASN A 187 -1.48 -16.11 -34.01
C ASN A 187 -0.68 -14.92 -34.53
N TYR A 188 0.17 -14.32 -33.69
CA TYR A 188 0.90 -13.12 -34.06
C TYR A 188 2.06 -13.44 -35.02
N THR A 189 1.98 -12.90 -36.24
CA THR A 189 2.98 -13.04 -37.31
C THR A 189 3.62 -11.72 -37.73
N GLY A 190 3.33 -10.63 -37.01
CA GLY A 190 3.85 -9.30 -37.32
C GLY A 190 5.36 -9.17 -37.12
N ALA A 191 5.97 -8.23 -37.85
CA ALA A 191 7.39 -7.91 -37.72
C ALA A 191 7.67 -6.88 -36.59
N ALA A 192 6.70 -6.03 -36.27
CA ALA A 192 6.88 -4.92 -35.32
C ALA A 192 6.32 -5.26 -33.92
N PRO A 193 7.10 -5.14 -32.83
CA PRO A 193 6.64 -5.45 -31.48
C PRO A 193 5.34 -4.72 -31.11
N LEU A 194 4.43 -5.46 -30.48
CA LEU A 194 3.19 -4.93 -29.93
C LEU A 194 3.35 -4.71 -28.43
N VAL A 195 2.91 -3.56 -27.93
CA VAL A 195 3.11 -3.16 -26.54
C VAL A 195 1.79 -2.72 -25.92
N VAL A 196 1.53 -3.18 -24.70
CA VAL A 196 0.46 -2.66 -23.83
C VAL A 196 1.07 -2.27 -22.50
N THR A 197 0.71 -1.08 -22.03
CA THR A 197 1.17 -0.53 -20.76
C THR A 197 0.00 -0.31 -19.83
N PHE A 198 0.15 -0.82 -18.62
CA PHE A 198 -0.82 -0.74 -17.53
C PHE A 198 -0.26 0.13 -16.42
N THR A 199 -1.15 0.80 -15.71
CA THR A 199 -0.85 1.44 -14.43
C THR A 199 -1.39 0.57 -13.31
N GLN A 200 -0.58 0.38 -12.28
CA GLN A 200 -0.99 -0.30 -11.06
C GLN A 200 -0.74 0.62 -9.88
N VAL A 201 -1.65 0.60 -8.92
CA VAL A 201 -1.48 1.23 -7.61
C VAL A 201 -2.08 0.34 -6.53
N TYR A 202 -1.47 0.28 -5.36
CA TYR A 202 -2.11 -0.33 -4.21
C TYR A 202 -2.89 0.72 -3.44
N GLN A 203 -4.08 0.37 -3.01
CA GLN A 203 -5.01 1.26 -2.34
C GLN A 203 -5.41 0.70 -0.99
N SER A 204 -5.69 1.58 -0.04
CA SER A 204 -6.29 1.23 1.24
C SER A 204 -7.67 1.86 1.40
N SER A 205 -8.53 1.19 2.13
CA SER A 205 -9.86 1.68 2.52
C SER A 205 -10.06 1.51 4.02
N ALA A 206 -10.59 2.54 4.68
CA ALA A 206 -10.90 2.54 6.11
C ALA A 206 -12.42 2.51 6.42
N ASP A 207 -13.25 2.47 5.38
CA ASP A 207 -14.71 2.56 5.44
C ASP A 207 -15.41 1.32 4.86
N GLY A 208 -14.72 0.18 4.86
CA GLY A 208 -15.29 -1.07 4.37
C GLY A 208 -15.33 -1.17 2.84
N GLY A 209 -14.51 -0.40 2.14
CA GLY A 209 -14.36 -0.45 0.68
C GLY A 209 -15.22 0.55 -0.09
N THR A 210 -15.86 1.50 0.59
CA THR A 210 -16.64 2.57 -0.06
C THR A 210 -15.72 3.58 -0.72
N THR A 211 -14.65 4.00 -0.04
CA THR A 211 -13.61 4.87 -0.59
C THR A 211 -12.26 4.17 -0.56
N TRP A 212 -11.44 4.46 -1.57
CA TRP A 212 -10.11 3.88 -1.74
C TRP A 212 -9.11 4.99 -2.00
N ILE A 213 -8.04 4.98 -1.22
CA ILE A 213 -6.97 5.97 -1.29
C ILE A 213 -5.69 5.27 -1.68
N ASP A 214 -4.95 5.86 -2.60
CA ASP A 214 -3.67 5.33 -3.05
C ASP A 214 -2.65 5.33 -1.91
N ILE A 215 -2.02 4.18 -1.68
CA ILE A 215 -0.95 4.05 -0.71
C ILE A 215 0.31 4.72 -1.29
N PRO A 216 1.00 5.60 -0.54
CA PRO A 216 2.22 6.24 -1.04
C PRO A 216 3.27 5.25 -1.54
N ASN A 217 4.03 5.63 -2.57
CA ASN A 217 5.11 4.83 -3.18
C ASN A 217 4.69 3.45 -3.75
N SER A 218 3.39 3.21 -3.91
CA SER A 218 2.84 1.92 -4.34
C SER A 218 2.46 1.87 -5.83
N ARG A 219 2.87 2.88 -6.62
CA ARG A 219 2.56 2.97 -8.06
C ARG A 219 3.59 2.20 -8.90
N TYR A 220 3.09 1.41 -9.85
CA TYR A 220 3.89 0.64 -10.80
C TYR A 220 3.39 0.83 -12.23
N THR A 221 4.33 0.75 -13.16
CA THR A 221 4.04 0.56 -14.58
C THR A 221 4.27 -0.91 -14.92
N ILE A 222 3.26 -1.57 -15.51
CA ILE A 222 3.40 -2.91 -16.06
C ILE A 222 3.37 -2.81 -17.58
N ARG A 223 4.46 -3.17 -18.23
CA ARG A 223 4.57 -3.20 -19.68
C ARG A 223 4.59 -4.65 -20.15
N ARG A 224 3.74 -4.99 -21.11
CA ARG A 224 3.76 -6.27 -21.80
C ARG A 224 4.09 -6.05 -23.27
N GLU A 225 5.05 -6.82 -23.76
CA GLU A 225 5.52 -6.76 -25.14
C GLU A 225 5.40 -8.13 -25.80
N LEU A 226 4.76 -8.17 -26.96
CA LEU A 226 4.63 -9.31 -27.84
C LEU A 226 5.49 -9.05 -29.08
N ARG A 227 6.44 -9.93 -29.39
CA ARG A 227 7.29 -9.82 -30.57
C ARG A 227 7.60 -11.17 -31.20
N ARG A 228 7.99 -11.16 -32.46
CA ARG A 228 8.51 -12.35 -33.16
C ARG A 228 10.02 -12.43 -32.99
N VAL A 229 10.54 -13.61 -32.65
CA VAL A 229 11.97 -13.91 -32.56
C VAL A 229 12.22 -15.19 -33.36
N GLY A 230 12.70 -15.05 -34.60
CA GLY A 230 12.79 -16.15 -35.54
C GLY A 230 11.41 -16.73 -35.85
N ASN A 231 11.25 -18.04 -35.66
CA ASN A 231 9.97 -18.74 -35.82
C ASN A 231 9.19 -18.89 -34.50
N ARG A 232 9.55 -18.14 -33.46
CA ARG A 232 8.89 -18.19 -32.15
C ARG A 232 8.30 -16.85 -31.74
N THR A 233 7.25 -16.92 -30.95
CA THR A 233 6.58 -15.75 -30.40
C THR A 233 7.10 -15.54 -28.99
N GLN A 234 7.59 -14.34 -28.70
CA GLN A 234 8.11 -14.00 -27.39
C GLN A 234 7.19 -12.99 -26.73
N VAL A 235 6.83 -13.27 -25.48
CA VAL A 235 6.06 -12.36 -24.64
C VAL A 235 6.91 -11.98 -23.44
N THR A 236 7.12 -10.68 -23.25
CA THR A 236 7.89 -10.12 -22.15
C THR A 236 6.98 -9.28 -21.27
N ILE A 237 7.07 -9.46 -19.96
CA ILE A 237 6.49 -8.55 -18.97
C ILE A 237 7.60 -7.81 -18.25
N THR A 238 7.40 -6.51 -18.04
CA THR A 238 8.25 -5.67 -17.19
C THR A 238 7.37 -4.95 -16.18
N LYS A 239 7.72 -5.00 -14.91
CA LYS A 239 7.05 -4.29 -13.82
C LYS A 239 8.05 -3.34 -13.16
N THR A 240 7.73 -2.05 -13.13
CA THR A 240 8.63 -0.98 -12.68
C THR A 240 7.94 -0.12 -11.63
N ASN A 241 8.56 0.09 -10.47
CA ASN A 241 8.06 1.05 -9.49
C ASN A 241 8.30 2.48 -10.01
N VAL A 242 7.28 3.33 -10.00
CA VAL A 242 7.37 4.71 -10.53
C VAL A 242 8.32 5.57 -9.70
N ALA A 243 8.33 5.41 -8.37
CA ALA A 243 9.22 6.13 -7.48
C ALA A 243 10.63 5.51 -7.41
N ARG A 244 10.77 4.22 -7.77
CA ARG A 244 12.04 3.49 -7.75
C ARG A 244 12.26 2.68 -9.04
N PRO A 245 12.57 3.34 -10.18
CA PRO A 245 12.69 2.65 -11.46
C PRO A 245 13.80 1.59 -11.51
N ARG A 246 14.80 1.69 -10.62
CA ARG A 246 15.89 0.72 -10.51
C ARG A 246 15.43 -0.66 -10.01
N ASP A 247 14.25 -0.74 -9.38
CA ASP A 247 13.67 -1.98 -8.86
C ASP A 247 12.86 -2.73 -9.95
N ALA A 248 13.01 -2.36 -11.22
CA ALA A 248 12.30 -2.97 -12.32
C ALA A 248 12.62 -4.47 -12.45
N MET A 249 11.58 -5.29 -12.59
CA MET A 249 11.70 -6.70 -12.89
C MET A 249 11.16 -6.99 -14.28
N MET A 250 11.86 -7.85 -15.02
CA MET A 250 11.45 -8.35 -16.32
C MET A 250 11.43 -9.87 -16.30
N ASN A 251 10.43 -10.47 -16.93
CA ASN A 251 10.40 -11.89 -17.24
C ASN A 251 9.87 -12.12 -18.66
N THR A 252 10.33 -13.19 -19.29
CA THR A 252 10.07 -13.47 -20.70
C THR A 252 9.71 -14.94 -20.88
N ILE A 253 8.72 -15.19 -21.73
CA ILE A 253 8.39 -16.53 -22.22
C ILE A 253 8.46 -16.56 -23.75
N THR A 254 8.83 -17.72 -24.29
CA THR A 254 8.93 -17.95 -25.73
C THR A 254 8.05 -19.16 -26.09
N LEU A 255 7.26 -19.00 -27.14
CA LEU A 255 6.24 -19.93 -27.66
C LEU A 255 6.65 -20.45 -29.03
#